data_AF-A0A1J5TCP9-F1
#
_entry.id   AF-A0A1J5TCP9-F1
#
_cell.length_a   1.000
_cell.length_b   1.000
_cell.length_c   1.000
_cell.angle_alpha   90.00
_cell.angle_beta   90.00
_cell.angle_gamma   90.00
#
_symmetry.space_group_name_H-M   'P 1'
#
loop_
_entity.id
_entity.type
_entity.pdbx_description
1 polymer ?
#
loop_
_entity_poly.entity_id
_entity_poly.type
_entity_poly.pdbx_seq_one_letter_code
_entity_poly.pdbx_strand_id
1 'polypeptide(L)'
;MSLNRCEQRIIEYVQAHKEERQYWELKVRAAAKSYPDDYGASLALDADLWAYYVERSQVVEPFMSAAQREGLRRTSLRNLAEYWLRLWTNPRAKKVSRPGPESVS
;
A
#
# COMPACT_ATOMS: atom_id res chain seq x y z
N MET A 1 1.59 -5.31 11.56
CA MET A 1 2.84 -4.74 10.99
C MET A 1 2.87 -3.27 11.36
N SER A 2 4.03 -2.77 11.78
CA SER A 2 4.19 -1.34 12.06
C SER A 2 4.46 -0.60 10.75
N LEU A 3 3.86 0.57 10.56
CA LEU A 3 4.12 1.44 9.41
C LEU A 3 5.40 2.24 9.65
N ASN A 4 6.23 2.39 8.62
CA ASN A 4 7.37 3.30 8.66
C ASN A 4 6.93 4.77 8.60
N ARG A 5 7.84 5.73 8.79
CA ARG A 5 7.51 7.16 8.83
C ARG A 5 6.85 7.69 7.55
N CYS A 6 7.28 7.22 6.39
CA CYS A 6 6.68 7.64 5.11
C CYS A 6 5.27 7.07 4.99
N GLU A 7 5.08 5.80 5.32
CA GLU A 7 3.78 5.13 5.34
C GLU A 7 2.81 5.81 6.31
N GLN A 8 3.26 6.14 7.53
CA GLN A 8 2.48 6.87 8.54
C GLN A 8 2.01 8.22 8.02
N ARG A 9 2.90 8.98 7.37
CA ARG A 9 2.56 10.29 6.82
C ARG A 9 1.53 10.21 5.70
N ILE A 10 1.66 9.22 4.80
CA ILE A 10 0.67 9.02 3.73
C ILE A 10 -0.68 8.66 4.34
N ILE A 11 -0.73 7.69 5.26
CA ILE A 11 -2.02 7.25 5.82
C ILE A 11 -2.70 8.37 6.61
N GLU A 12 -1.97 9.16 7.39
CA GLU A 12 -2.51 10.31 8.12
C GLU A 12 -3.10 11.34 7.16
N TYR A 13 -2.35 11.71 6.12
CA TYR A 13 -2.81 12.65 5.11
C TYR A 13 -4.04 12.14 4.35
N VAL A 14 -3.99 10.91 3.85
CA VAL A 14 -5.11 10.31 3.12
C VAL A 14 -6.34 10.14 4.00
N GLN A 15 -6.18 9.88 5.31
CA GLN A 15 -7.30 9.85 6.24
C GLN A 15 -7.88 11.24 6.51
N ALA A 16 -7.06 12.28 6.60
CA ALA A 16 -7.56 13.65 6.80
C ALA A 16 -8.26 14.22 5.56
N HIS A 17 -7.95 13.73 4.36
CA HIS A 17 -8.45 14.26 3.10
C HIS A 17 -9.40 13.29 2.39
N LYS A 18 -10.71 13.62 2.36
CA LYS A 18 -11.75 12.74 1.79
C LYS A 18 -11.53 12.38 0.33
N GLU A 19 -11.13 13.36 -0.50
CA GLU A 19 -10.89 13.14 -1.93
C GLU A 19 -9.72 12.20 -2.17
N GLU A 20 -8.61 12.39 -1.43
CA GLU A 20 -7.45 11.48 -1.47
C GLU A 20 -7.85 10.06 -1.06
N ARG A 21 -8.66 9.93 0.00
CA ARG A 21 -9.18 8.64 0.44
C ARG A 21 -9.97 7.94 -0.67
N GLN A 22 -10.88 8.67 -1.31
CA GLN A 22 -11.71 8.12 -2.40
C GLN A 22 -10.84 7.69 -3.59
N TYR A 23 -9.87 8.51 -3.98
CA TYR A 23 -8.91 8.19 -5.03
C TYR A 23 -8.18 6.88 -4.72
N TRP A 24 -7.61 6.76 -3.52
CA TRP A 24 -6.84 5.59 -3.12
C TRP A 24 -7.70 4.34 -2.93
N GLU A 25 -8.92 4.47 -2.40
CA GLU A 25 -9.86 3.35 -2.30
C GLU A 25 -10.19 2.77 -3.68
N LEU A 26 -10.47 3.64 -4.66
CA LEU A 26 -10.73 3.21 -6.04
C LEU A 26 -9.49 2.56 -6.66
N LYS A 27 -8.31 3.17 -6.50
CA LYS A 27 -7.06 2.64 -7.05
C LYS A 27 -6.68 1.29 -6.45
N VAL A 28 -6.83 1.11 -5.15
CA VAL A 28 -6.57 -0.16 -4.45
C VAL A 28 -7.54 -1.25 -4.90
N ARG A 29 -8.83 -0.94 -5.03
CA ARG A 29 -9.82 -1.89 -5.56
C ARG A 29 -9.54 -2.28 -7.01
N ALA A 30 -9.11 -1.34 -7.84
CA ALA A 30 -8.70 -1.60 -9.22
C ALA A 30 -7.45 -2.49 -9.27
N ALA A 31 -6.44 -2.20 -8.45
CA ALA A 31 -5.24 -3.02 -8.33
C ALA A 31 -5.59 -4.45 -7.90
N ALA A 32 -6.40 -4.60 -6.85
CA ALA A 32 -6.85 -5.92 -6.42
C ALA A 32 -7.50 -6.70 -7.57
N LYS A 33 -8.38 -6.09 -8.38
CA LYS A 33 -8.98 -6.77 -9.55
C LYS A 33 -7.98 -7.12 -10.66
N SER A 34 -6.91 -6.33 -10.81
CA SER A 34 -5.97 -6.44 -11.94
C SER A 34 -4.87 -7.48 -11.71
N TYR A 35 -4.56 -7.79 -10.45
CA TYR A 35 -3.49 -8.73 -10.10
C TYR A 35 -4.06 -10.07 -9.59
N PRO A 36 -3.39 -11.20 -9.90
CA PRO A 36 -3.86 -12.54 -9.51
C PRO A 36 -3.76 -12.81 -8.01
N ASP A 37 -2.89 -12.08 -7.30
CA ASP A 37 -2.64 -12.23 -5.88
C ASP A 37 -2.32 -10.87 -5.21
N ASP A 38 -2.45 -10.84 -3.89
CA ASP A 38 -2.26 -9.62 -3.08
C ASP A 38 -0.80 -9.15 -3.07
N TYR A 39 0.16 -10.07 -3.26
CA TYR A 39 1.57 -9.72 -3.31
C TYR A 39 1.87 -8.89 -4.57
N GLY A 40 1.41 -9.35 -5.75
CA GLY A 40 1.50 -8.59 -7.00
C GLY A 40 0.80 -7.23 -6.91
N ALA A 41 -0.41 -7.19 -6.34
CA ALA A 41 -1.13 -5.93 -6.12
C ALA A 41 -0.35 -4.98 -5.20
N SER A 42 0.23 -5.50 -4.11
CA SER A 42 1.00 -4.68 -3.15
C SER A 42 2.27 -4.10 -3.74
N LEU A 43 2.95 -4.81 -4.64
CA LEU A 43 4.15 -4.31 -5.33
C LEU A 43 3.82 -3.17 -6.29
N ALA A 44 2.71 -3.30 -7.03
CA ALA A 44 2.25 -2.24 -7.91
C ALA A 44 1.86 -0.99 -7.12
N LEU A 45 1.09 -1.16 -6.05
CA LEU A 45 0.69 -0.08 -5.16
C LEU A 45 1.88 0.56 -4.43
N ASP A 46 2.92 -0.20 -4.07
CA ASP A 46 4.15 0.35 -3.47
C ASP A 46 4.86 1.35 -4.41
N ALA A 47 4.93 1.04 -5.70
CA ALA A 47 5.51 1.96 -6.69
C ALA A 47 4.65 3.24 -6.84
N ASP A 48 3.33 3.09 -6.93
CA ASP A 48 2.38 4.21 -7.00
C ASP A 48 2.42 5.10 -5.76
N LEU A 49 2.47 4.49 -4.57
CA LEU A 49 2.56 5.18 -3.29
C LEU A 49 3.86 5.98 -3.18
N TRP A 50 4.96 5.45 -3.72
CA TRP A 50 6.24 6.16 -3.72
C TRP A 50 6.20 7.37 -4.65
N ALA A 51 5.67 7.20 -5.87
CA ALA A 51 5.49 8.31 -6.80
C ALA A 51 4.63 9.42 -6.18
N TYR A 52 3.52 9.04 -5.55
CA TYR A 52 2.66 9.96 -4.81
C TYR A 52 3.40 10.69 -3.68
N TYR A 53 4.21 9.99 -2.88
CA TYR A 53 5.00 10.62 -1.82
C TYR A 53 5.96 11.68 -2.39
N VAL A 54 6.64 11.36 -3.49
CA VAL A 54 7.57 12.28 -4.17
C VAL A 54 6.82 13.49 -4.72
N GLU A 55 5.68 13.31 -5.39
CA GLU A 55 4.85 14.41 -5.88
C GLU A 55 4.39 15.33 -4.75
N ARG A 56 3.83 14.76 -3.67
CA ARG A 56 3.36 15.54 -2.51
C ARG A 56 4.49 16.25 -1.78
N SER A 57 5.70 15.68 -1.78
CA SER A 57 6.86 16.34 -1.18
C SER A 57 7.27 17.66 -1.86
N GLN A 58 6.78 17.93 -3.06
CA GLN A 58 7.06 19.18 -3.77
C GLN A 58 6.12 20.32 -3.39
N VAL A 59 4.93 20.02 -2.84
CA VAL A 59 3.86 21.03 -2.68
C VAL A 59 3.07 20.94 -1.37
N VAL A 60 3.25 19.90 -0.55
CA VAL A 60 2.46 19.66 0.66
C VAL A 60 3.34 19.64 1.92
N GLU A 61 3.07 20.54 2.86
CA GLU A 61 3.90 20.88 4.02
C GLU A 61 4.40 19.69 4.87
N PRO A 62 3.56 18.70 5.27
CA PRO A 62 4.05 17.50 5.95
C PRO A 62 5.10 16.69 5.17
N PHE A 63 4.94 16.60 3.85
CA PHE A 63 5.81 15.81 2.99
C PHE A 63 7.07 16.59 2.60
N MET A 64 6.92 17.89 2.31
CA MET A 64 8.02 18.78 1.98
C MET A 64 9.00 18.91 3.14
N SER A 65 8.50 19.22 4.33
CA SER A 65 9.33 19.32 5.54
C SER A 65 10.08 18.02 5.84
N ALA A 66 9.43 16.87 5.64
CA ALA A 66 10.07 15.56 5.81
C ALA A 66 11.14 15.31 4.75
N ALA A 67 10.86 15.59 3.49
CA ALA A 67 11.82 15.44 2.39
C ALA A 67 13.05 16.33 2.55
N GLN A 68 12.90 17.56 3.03
CA GLN A 68 14.01 18.46 3.30
C GLN A 68 14.90 17.99 4.46
N ARG A 69 14.29 17.42 5.51
CA ARG A 69 15.01 16.98 6.73
C ARG A 69 15.63 15.60 6.60
N GLU A 70 14.92 14.66 5.98
CA GLU A 70 15.29 13.23 5.92
C GLU A 70 15.85 12.84 4.54
N GLY A 71 15.64 13.66 3.51
CA GLY A 71 15.93 13.34 2.11
C GLY A 71 14.86 12.48 1.43
N LEU A 72 14.95 12.36 0.11
CA LEU A 72 14.03 11.55 -0.71
C LEU A 72 14.66 10.21 -1.12
N ARG A 73 15.05 9.38 -0.15
CA ARG A 73 15.53 8.02 -0.45
C ARG A 73 14.38 7.05 -0.61
N ARG A 74 14.36 6.32 -1.74
CA ARG A 74 13.36 5.27 -2.01
C ARG A 74 13.23 4.32 -0.82
N THR A 75 12.03 4.30 -0.26
CA THR A 75 11.66 3.46 0.89
C THR A 75 10.45 2.62 0.48
N SER A 76 10.43 1.35 0.91
CA SER A 76 9.28 0.47 0.67
C SER A 76 8.05 0.97 1.44
N LEU A 77 6.93 1.07 0.75
CA LEU A 77 5.60 1.43 1.24
C LEU A 77 4.65 0.23 1.16
N ARG A 78 5.22 -0.97 1.10
CA ARG A 78 4.47 -2.21 0.90
C ARG A 78 3.62 -2.58 2.12
N ASN A 79 4.01 -2.22 3.34
CA ASN A 79 3.16 -2.50 4.51
C ASN A 79 1.89 -1.66 4.45
N LEU A 80 1.97 -0.42 3.98
CA LEU A 80 0.80 0.42 3.73
C LEU A 80 -0.06 -0.14 2.62
N ALA A 81 0.54 -0.56 1.50
CA ALA A 81 -0.19 -1.18 0.40
C ALA A 81 -0.95 -2.45 0.84
N GLU A 82 -0.28 -3.36 1.58
CA GLU A 82 -0.90 -4.56 2.13
C GLU A 82 -2.00 -4.23 3.14
N TYR A 83 -1.80 -3.19 3.97
CA TYR A 83 -2.80 -2.73 4.91
C TYR A 83 -4.06 -2.21 4.19
N TRP A 84 -3.91 -1.37 3.17
CA TRP A 84 -5.03 -0.85 2.40
C TRP A 84 -5.75 -1.92 1.57
N LEU A 85 -5.02 -2.88 1.01
CA LEU A 85 -5.64 -4.04 0.37
C LEU A 85 -6.58 -4.77 1.33
N ARG A 86 -6.15 -5.04 2.58
CA ARG A 86 -7.00 -5.67 3.61
C ARG A 86 -8.16 -4.78 4.06
N LEU A 87 -7.98 -3.46 4.08
CA LEU A 87 -8.97 -2.51 4.57
C LEU A 87 -10.09 -2.26 3.56
N TRP A 88 -9.76 -2.10 2.28
CA TRP A 88 -10.70 -1.63 1.25
C TRP A 88 -11.16 -2.70 0.27
N THR A 89 -10.66 -3.92 0.42
CA THR A 89 -11.07 -5.08 -0.38
C THR A 89 -11.48 -6.23 0.51
N ASN A 90 -12.33 -7.11 -0.02
CA ASN A 90 -12.71 -8.32 0.70
C ASN A 90 -11.49 -9.27 0.73
N PRO A 91 -11.05 -9.79 1.89
CA PRO A 91 -9.96 -10.73 1.96
C PRO A 91 -10.18 -11.88 0.98
N ARG A 92 -9.26 -12.05 0.03
CA ARG A 92 -9.28 -13.20 -0.87
C ARG A 92 -9.11 -14.45 -0.03
N ALA A 93 -9.98 -15.44 -0.25
CA ALA A 93 -9.80 -16.75 0.36
C ALA A 93 -8.39 -17.24 0.02
N LYS A 94 -7.56 -17.45 1.05
CA LYS A 94 -6.24 -18.08 0.86
C LYS A 94 -6.48 -19.39 0.12
N LYS A 95 -5.84 -19.58 -1.04
CA LYS A 95 -5.80 -20.90 -1.68
C LYS A 95 -5.23 -21.85 -0.64
N VAL A 96 -6.07 -22.73 -0.11
CA VAL A 96 -5.63 -23.83 0.75
C VAL A 96 -4.76 -24.70 -0.15
N SER A 97 -3.44 -24.61 0.01
CA SER A 97 -2.55 -25.64 -0.49
C SER A 97 -2.98 -26.92 0.22
N ARG A 98 -3.66 -27.82 -0.51
CA ARG A 98 -3.99 -29.14 0.03
C ARG A 98 -2.66 -29.78 0.46
N PRO A 99 -2.50 -30.23 1.72
CA PRO A 99 -1.45 -31.18 2.02
C PRO A 99 -1.70 -32.40 1.12
N GLY A 100 -0.69 -32.78 0.33
CA GLY A 100 -0.77 -33.94 -0.55
C GLY A 100 -1.08 -35.20 0.27
N PRO A 101 -1.76 -36.20 -0.31
CA PRO A 101 -2.07 -37.41 0.43
C PRO A 101 -0.76 -38.10 0.83
N GLU A 102 -0.50 -38.16 2.13
CA GLU A 102 0.44 -39.13 2.70
C GLU A 102 0.03 -40.51 2.21
N SER A 103 0.86 -41.07 1.34
CA SER A 103 0.75 -42.45 0.91
C SER A 103 1.07 -43.31 2.13
N VAL A 104 0.04 -43.91 2.71
CA VAL A 104 0.17 -45.01 3.66
C VAL A 104 0.67 -46.22 2.86
N SER A 105 1.82 -46.76 3.26
CA SER A 105 2.30 -48.10 2.89
C SER A 105 2.39 -48.96 4.14
#